data_AF-A0A935XE86-F1
#
_entry.id   AF-A0A935XE86-F1
#
_cell.length_a   1.000
_cell.length_b   1.000
_cell.length_c   1.000
_cell.angle_alpha   90.00
_cell.angle_beta   90.00
_cell.angle_gamma   90.00
#
_symmetry.space_group_name_H-M   'P 1'
#
loop_
_entity.id
_entity.type
_entity.pdbx_description
1 polymer ?
#
loop_
_entity_poly.entity_id
_entity_poly.type
_entity_poly.pdbx_seq_one_letter_code
_entity_poly.pdbx_strand_id
1 'polypeptide(L)'
;MQKMLLTEFGGMNEILADLYADTGDVRWLTLSKRFEHHAFTQPLKRHQDNLSGKHGNCQIPKLLGSAARYGYTGEMDDIVAATFFWDRVVRHHSYASGGHGLNEYWGPPDVLSTRVDGRAAETCNVYNMLKLSRRLFSLRPDAAYADFHERALFNHILASIDPNDARTSYMVPVGRGEQQEYQNMQRDFTCCVGSGMESHALHGLGVWYESRDTIWLNLFVPSTAEFTLGKAKLALETSFPDGDSATVTVTLPAPKAFTLAVRRPFWAGDGFTIAVNGTPIPQPKFETLSDPVAGGRAGGIGNESTAPSSSYVNVTRTWKSGDTVSLVMPKALHLEPTPDDPRVTAIVWGPLALAGDMGPRLADIDENAQTTPRTPVPMLVSTSRTVTDFVEPAGSAGDFRIRRVARLPESNAVAPDIALAPFHRTHRKRYSLYFDLLTPAQYDEKLALLAAARDAESRIERATLGKVVAGNTDSEKAANYRSDPADRPVGRNEGRTQRNGLGWFSYDLPVEGDTQMALVITHFVEPGLPPQLGPFDILVDGTSVGPHAPNYSASGFYKATYPIPQQLTQGKGVVTVRFQVVGSGRIAPVFEVRTVRR
;
A
#
# COMPACT_ATOMS: atom_id res chain seq x y z
N MET A 1 9.26 -3.46 -30.89
CA MET A 1 8.44 -2.71 -29.90
C MET A 1 8.28 -3.47 -28.60
N GLN A 2 7.58 -4.61 -28.52
CA GLN A 2 7.32 -5.32 -27.24
C GLN A 2 8.56 -5.60 -26.37
N LYS A 3 9.72 -5.95 -26.95
CA LYS A 3 10.98 -6.11 -26.22
C LYS A 3 11.45 -4.82 -25.50
N MET A 4 11.23 -3.66 -26.11
CA MET A 4 11.52 -2.35 -25.50
C MET A 4 10.60 -2.08 -24.31
N LEU A 5 9.33 -2.50 -24.40
CA LEU A 5 8.31 -2.29 -23.36
C LEU A 5 8.52 -3.16 -22.10
N LEU A 6 9.56 -4.01 -22.07
CA LEU A 6 10.04 -4.67 -20.86
C LEU A 6 10.71 -3.67 -19.89
N THR A 7 11.28 -2.59 -20.42
CA THR A 7 11.74 -1.45 -19.62
C THR A 7 10.56 -0.53 -19.36
N GLU A 8 10.48 0.03 -18.15
CA GLU A 8 9.43 0.99 -17.80
C GLU A 8 9.39 2.18 -18.76
N PHE A 9 8.17 2.56 -19.16
CA PHE A 9 7.93 3.64 -20.12
C PHE A 9 6.79 4.58 -19.68
N GLY A 10 6.37 4.51 -18.41
CA GLY A 10 5.29 5.33 -17.88
C GLY A 10 4.01 5.27 -18.72
N GLY A 11 3.32 6.40 -18.84
CA GLY A 11 2.06 6.56 -19.57
C GLY A 11 2.23 7.02 -21.03
N MET A 12 3.28 6.58 -21.75
CA MET A 12 3.48 7.04 -23.15
C MET A 12 2.26 6.77 -24.05
N ASN A 13 1.53 5.68 -23.81
CA ASN A 13 0.29 5.42 -24.52
C ASN A 13 -0.85 6.40 -24.15
N GLU A 14 -0.90 6.91 -22.91
CA GLU A 14 -1.84 7.97 -22.48
C GLU A 14 -1.53 9.26 -23.22
N ILE A 15 -0.29 9.75 -23.13
CA ILE A 15 0.15 11.03 -23.73
C ILE A 15 -0.11 11.06 -25.23
N LEU A 16 0.15 9.94 -25.93
CA LEU A 16 -0.09 9.84 -27.37
C LEU A 16 -1.59 9.80 -27.74
N ALA A 17 -2.43 9.25 -26.87
CA ALA A 17 -3.88 9.30 -27.07
C ALA A 17 -4.42 10.72 -26.85
N ASP A 18 -3.90 11.43 -25.84
CA ASP A 18 -4.28 12.82 -25.58
C ASP A 18 -3.77 13.77 -26.68
N LEU A 19 -2.55 13.54 -27.22
CA LEU A 19 -2.05 14.31 -28.36
C LEU A 19 -2.91 14.12 -29.63
N TYR A 20 -3.53 12.95 -29.80
CA TYR A 20 -4.54 12.76 -30.85
C TYR A 20 -5.77 13.64 -30.60
N ALA A 21 -6.24 13.75 -29.36
CA ALA A 21 -7.37 14.62 -29.02
C ALA A 21 -7.08 16.09 -29.30
N ASP A 22 -5.86 16.54 -29.01
CA ASP A 22 -5.44 17.93 -29.22
C ASP A 22 -5.26 18.28 -30.71
N THR A 23 -4.79 17.33 -31.52
CA THR A 23 -4.34 17.61 -32.90
C THR A 23 -5.26 17.05 -33.99
N GLY A 24 -6.06 16.04 -33.70
CA GLY A 24 -6.80 15.25 -34.68
C GLY A 24 -5.94 14.34 -35.58
N ASP A 25 -4.62 14.31 -35.40
CA ASP A 25 -3.72 13.49 -36.22
C ASP A 25 -3.72 12.03 -35.75
N VAL A 26 -4.38 11.17 -36.54
CA VAL A 26 -4.56 9.73 -36.27
C VAL A 26 -3.24 8.95 -36.10
N ARG A 27 -2.10 9.51 -36.54
CA ARG A 27 -0.79 8.89 -36.32
C ARG A 27 -0.48 8.76 -34.83
N TRP A 28 -0.91 9.70 -33.98
CA TRP A 28 -0.67 9.64 -32.54
C TRP A 28 -1.47 8.53 -31.87
N LEU A 29 -2.74 8.38 -32.25
CA LEU A 29 -3.58 7.28 -31.79
C LEU A 29 -3.03 5.92 -32.27
N THR A 30 -2.53 5.86 -33.50
CA THR A 30 -1.85 4.66 -34.04
C THR A 30 -0.58 4.33 -33.26
N LEU A 31 0.21 5.34 -32.88
CA LEU A 31 1.43 5.16 -32.09
C LEU A 31 1.10 4.76 -30.65
N SER A 32 0.04 5.29 -30.04
CA SER A 32 -0.44 4.88 -28.72
C SER A 32 -0.72 3.37 -28.67
N LYS A 33 -1.33 2.79 -29.72
CA LYS A 33 -1.54 1.33 -29.82
C LYS A 33 -0.22 0.56 -29.88
N ARG A 34 0.85 1.11 -30.45
CA ARG A 34 2.18 0.46 -30.47
C ARG A 34 2.82 0.37 -29.08
N PHE A 35 2.48 1.28 -28.17
CA PHE A 35 2.92 1.27 -26.78
C PHE A 35 2.09 0.36 -25.86
N GLU A 36 1.13 -0.41 -26.39
CA GLU A 36 0.43 -1.42 -25.59
C GLU A 36 1.38 -2.59 -25.24
N HIS A 37 1.66 -2.80 -23.96
CA HIS A 37 2.53 -3.88 -23.51
C HIS A 37 1.75 -5.19 -23.34
N HIS A 38 1.78 -6.04 -24.36
CA HIS A 38 0.91 -7.22 -24.47
C HIS A 38 1.15 -8.23 -23.34
N ALA A 39 2.39 -8.40 -22.88
CA ALA A 39 2.71 -9.33 -21.79
C ALA A 39 1.96 -8.98 -20.48
N PHE A 40 1.56 -7.72 -20.34
CA PHE A 40 0.80 -7.25 -19.20
C PHE A 40 -0.70 -7.15 -19.50
N THR A 41 -1.10 -6.54 -20.62
CA THR A 41 -2.53 -6.28 -20.92
C THR A 41 -3.30 -7.52 -21.37
N GLN A 42 -2.69 -8.46 -22.09
CA GLN A 42 -3.40 -9.62 -22.63
C GLN A 42 -3.95 -10.58 -21.55
N PRO A 43 -3.21 -10.91 -20.47
CA PRO A 43 -3.79 -11.62 -19.34
C PRO A 43 -4.99 -10.90 -18.72
N LEU A 44 -4.90 -9.59 -18.52
CA LEU A 44 -6.00 -8.80 -17.95
C LEU A 44 -7.24 -8.79 -18.85
N LYS A 45 -7.06 -8.73 -20.18
CA LYS A 45 -8.17 -8.88 -21.17
C LYS A 45 -8.86 -10.25 -21.09
N ARG A 46 -8.15 -11.28 -20.60
CA ARG A 46 -8.69 -12.62 -20.32
C ARG A 46 -9.14 -12.79 -18.88
N HIS A 47 -9.26 -11.71 -18.11
CA HIS A 47 -9.61 -11.70 -16.69
C HIS A 47 -8.66 -12.54 -15.81
N GLN A 48 -7.37 -12.53 -16.14
CA GLN A 48 -6.32 -13.17 -15.37
C GLN A 48 -5.55 -12.12 -14.58
N ASP A 49 -5.66 -12.15 -13.25
CA ASP A 49 -4.81 -11.34 -12.38
C ASP A 49 -3.36 -11.84 -12.49
N ASN A 50 -2.50 -11.01 -13.07
CA ASN A 50 -1.08 -11.28 -13.25
C ASN A 50 -0.20 -10.27 -12.48
N LEU A 51 -0.72 -9.65 -11.41
CA LEU A 51 -0.07 -8.53 -10.72
C LEU A 51 1.08 -8.96 -9.81
N SER A 52 0.96 -10.11 -9.15
CA SER A 52 1.98 -10.61 -8.23
C SER A 52 3.38 -10.62 -8.86
N GLY A 53 4.38 -10.11 -8.14
CA GLY A 53 5.75 -10.00 -8.65
C GLY A 53 6.02 -8.77 -9.51
N LYS A 54 5.00 -7.97 -9.86
CA LYS A 54 5.17 -6.80 -10.74
C LYS A 54 5.31 -5.51 -9.92
N HIS A 55 6.19 -4.64 -10.40
CA HIS A 55 6.31 -3.28 -9.91
C HIS A 55 5.02 -2.52 -10.21
N GLY A 56 4.38 -1.99 -9.17
CA GLY A 56 3.04 -1.40 -9.19
C GLY A 56 2.95 -0.20 -10.13
N ASN A 57 3.74 0.84 -9.85
CA ASN A 57 3.68 2.11 -10.56
C ASN A 57 4.05 1.98 -12.04
N CYS A 58 4.92 1.03 -12.40
CA CYS A 58 5.26 0.74 -13.79
C CYS A 58 4.05 0.22 -14.58
N GLN A 59 3.03 -0.38 -13.93
CA GLN A 59 1.89 -0.95 -14.65
C GLN A 59 0.70 0.01 -14.75
N ILE A 60 0.34 0.74 -13.70
CA ILE A 60 -0.91 1.53 -13.65
C ILE A 60 -1.04 2.53 -14.82
N PRO A 61 0.02 3.29 -15.21
CA PRO A 61 -0.03 4.21 -16.35
C PRO A 61 -0.31 3.54 -17.69
N LYS A 62 0.04 2.25 -17.84
CA LYS A 62 -0.29 1.49 -19.06
C LYS A 62 -1.81 1.37 -19.21
N LEU A 63 -2.55 1.20 -18.11
CA LEU A 63 -4.02 1.13 -18.15
C LEU A 63 -4.66 2.50 -18.27
N LEU A 64 -4.03 3.57 -17.77
CA LEU A 64 -4.47 4.94 -18.05
C LEU A 64 -4.52 5.18 -19.56
N GLY A 65 -3.46 4.82 -20.27
CA GLY A 65 -3.46 4.98 -21.73
C GLY A 65 -4.44 4.05 -22.45
N SER A 66 -4.70 2.85 -21.94
CA SER A 66 -5.76 1.99 -22.50
C SER A 66 -7.15 2.62 -22.29
N ALA A 67 -7.47 3.11 -21.08
CA ALA A 67 -8.72 3.81 -20.81
C ALA A 67 -8.87 5.11 -21.62
N ALA A 68 -7.77 5.86 -21.83
CA ALA A 68 -7.76 7.04 -22.68
C ALA A 68 -8.10 6.69 -24.14
N ARG A 69 -7.48 5.65 -24.72
CA ARG A 69 -7.80 5.18 -26.08
C ARG A 69 -9.27 4.78 -26.23
N TYR A 70 -9.85 4.10 -25.24
CA TYR A 70 -11.28 3.75 -25.28
C TYR A 70 -12.17 4.99 -25.40
N GLY A 71 -11.85 6.07 -24.66
CA GLY A 71 -12.61 7.32 -24.73
C GLY A 71 -12.68 7.93 -26.13
N TYR A 72 -11.69 7.67 -26.99
CA TYR A 72 -11.66 8.18 -28.37
C TYR A 72 -12.13 7.19 -29.43
N THR A 73 -12.00 5.89 -29.16
CA THR A 73 -12.23 4.84 -30.17
C THR A 73 -13.50 4.03 -29.94
N GLY A 74 -13.96 3.91 -28.69
CA GLY A 74 -15.03 2.99 -28.30
C GLY A 74 -14.66 1.51 -28.36
N GLU A 75 -13.40 1.16 -28.62
CA GLU A 75 -12.95 -0.23 -28.76
C GLU A 75 -12.94 -0.94 -27.41
N MET A 76 -13.84 -1.89 -27.21
CA MET A 76 -14.02 -2.57 -25.91
C MET A 76 -12.73 -3.21 -25.37
N ASP A 77 -11.87 -3.71 -26.24
CA ASP A 77 -10.57 -4.27 -25.86
C ASP A 77 -9.68 -3.28 -25.10
N ASP A 78 -9.82 -1.97 -25.34
CA ASP A 78 -9.05 -0.94 -24.65
C ASP A 78 -9.54 -0.70 -23.21
N ILE A 79 -10.82 -0.96 -22.89
CA ILE A 79 -11.37 -0.71 -21.56
C ILE A 79 -11.36 -1.95 -20.65
N VAL A 80 -11.52 -3.16 -21.21
CA VAL A 80 -11.60 -4.41 -20.42
C VAL A 80 -10.38 -4.61 -19.53
N ALA A 81 -9.17 -4.40 -20.05
CA ALA A 81 -7.96 -4.53 -19.25
C ALA A 81 -7.92 -3.52 -18.09
N ALA A 82 -8.34 -2.27 -18.34
CA ALA A 82 -8.29 -1.21 -17.36
C ALA A 82 -9.32 -1.38 -16.24
N THR A 83 -10.56 -1.79 -16.58
CA THR A 83 -11.62 -2.03 -15.59
C THR A 83 -11.36 -3.28 -14.76
N PHE A 84 -10.92 -4.39 -15.38
CA PHE A 84 -10.56 -5.59 -14.63
C PHE A 84 -9.35 -5.32 -13.72
N PHE A 85 -8.31 -4.65 -14.23
CA PHE A 85 -7.15 -4.25 -13.43
C PHE A 85 -7.56 -3.42 -12.21
N TRP A 86 -8.38 -2.38 -12.42
CA TRP A 86 -8.84 -1.51 -11.34
C TRP A 86 -9.58 -2.31 -10.27
N ASP A 87 -10.51 -3.17 -10.68
CA ASP A 87 -11.29 -4.00 -9.75
C ASP A 87 -10.38 -4.95 -8.96
N ARG A 88 -9.39 -5.58 -9.61
CA ARG A 88 -8.40 -6.41 -8.93
C ARG A 88 -7.60 -5.63 -7.89
N VAL A 89 -7.02 -4.48 -8.26
CA VAL A 89 -6.21 -3.68 -7.34
C VAL A 89 -7.03 -3.22 -6.13
N VAL A 90 -8.22 -2.68 -6.37
CA VAL A 90 -9.07 -2.10 -5.32
C VAL A 90 -9.58 -3.16 -4.34
N ARG A 91 -9.97 -4.33 -4.83
CA ARG A 91 -10.61 -5.38 -4.01
C ARG A 91 -9.63 -6.36 -3.37
N HIS A 92 -8.54 -6.68 -4.06
CA HIS A 92 -7.69 -7.81 -3.69
C HIS A 92 -6.25 -7.41 -3.31
N HIS A 93 -5.83 -6.18 -3.60
CA HIS A 93 -4.45 -5.74 -3.34
C HIS A 93 -4.34 -4.50 -2.45
N SER A 94 -5.47 -3.85 -2.12
CA SER A 94 -5.49 -2.58 -1.38
C SER A 94 -5.72 -2.77 0.12
N TYR A 95 -4.92 -2.06 0.91
CA TYR A 95 -5.09 -1.90 2.36
C TYR A 95 -6.24 -0.95 2.68
N ALA A 96 -6.61 -0.84 3.97
CA ALA A 96 -7.65 0.07 4.47
C ALA A 96 -7.41 1.55 4.11
N SER A 97 -6.16 1.96 3.90
CA SER A 97 -5.83 3.32 3.42
C SER A 97 -6.16 3.56 1.94
N GLY A 98 -6.48 2.52 1.17
CA GLY A 98 -6.54 2.56 -0.31
C GLY A 98 -5.17 2.41 -0.99
N GLY A 99 -4.08 2.44 -0.22
CA GLY A 99 -2.73 2.11 -0.69
C GLY A 99 -2.52 0.62 -0.93
N HIS A 100 -1.48 0.25 -1.66
CA HIS A 100 -1.20 -1.14 -2.03
C HIS A 100 0.27 -1.40 -2.32
N GLY A 101 0.65 -2.67 -2.24
CA GLY A 101 2.01 -3.14 -2.49
C GLY A 101 2.93 -3.02 -1.27
N LEU A 102 4.11 -3.61 -1.40
CA LEU A 102 5.22 -3.57 -0.45
C LEU A 102 6.51 -3.47 -1.27
N ASN A 103 7.39 -2.55 -0.88
CA ASN A 103 8.61 -2.23 -1.61
C ASN A 103 8.39 -1.94 -3.11
N GLU A 104 7.27 -1.29 -3.47
CA GLU A 104 6.88 -0.97 -4.87
C GLU A 104 6.27 -2.15 -5.66
N TYR A 105 6.19 -3.36 -5.10
CA TYR A 105 5.68 -4.55 -5.80
C TYR A 105 4.34 -5.05 -5.24
N TRP A 106 3.51 -5.62 -6.12
CA TRP A 106 2.32 -6.37 -5.69
C TRP A 106 2.66 -7.77 -5.23
N GLY A 107 2.03 -8.20 -4.14
CA GLY A 107 2.01 -9.59 -3.70
C GLY A 107 0.91 -10.40 -4.42
N PRO A 108 0.61 -11.61 -3.93
CA PRO A 108 -0.55 -12.37 -4.35
C PRO A 108 -1.84 -11.63 -3.95
N PRO A 109 -2.93 -11.77 -4.72
CA PRO A 109 -4.23 -11.22 -4.31
C PRO A 109 -4.67 -11.83 -2.97
N ASP A 110 -5.33 -11.01 -2.15
CA ASP A 110 -5.91 -11.38 -0.86
C ASP A 110 -4.90 -11.85 0.21
N VAL A 111 -3.59 -11.66 0.00
CA VAL A 111 -2.54 -11.97 0.98
C VAL A 111 -1.89 -10.66 1.47
N LEU A 112 -2.54 -10.00 2.42
CA LEU A 112 -2.14 -8.66 2.89
C LEU A 112 -1.58 -8.68 4.31
N SER A 113 -2.00 -9.61 5.18
CA SER A 113 -1.65 -9.66 6.61
C SER A 113 -0.15 -9.64 6.90
N THR A 114 0.64 -10.28 6.02
CA THR A 114 2.11 -10.39 6.11
C THR A 114 2.84 -9.27 5.36
N ARG A 115 2.10 -8.37 4.70
CA ARG A 115 2.64 -7.27 3.87
C ARG A 115 2.24 -5.89 4.38
N VAL A 116 1.54 -5.79 5.52
CA VAL A 116 1.16 -4.50 6.12
C VAL A 116 2.37 -3.74 6.69
N ASP A 117 3.38 -4.45 7.18
CA ASP A 117 4.56 -3.87 7.83
C ASP A 117 5.66 -3.51 6.82
N GLY A 118 6.50 -2.54 7.18
CA GLY A 118 7.62 -2.06 6.37
C GLY A 118 7.23 -0.99 5.34
N ARG A 119 7.95 -0.96 4.21
CA ARG A 119 7.78 0.03 3.11
C ARG A 119 6.55 -0.29 2.25
N ALA A 120 5.39 -0.37 2.89
CA ALA A 120 4.11 -0.61 2.25
C ALA A 120 3.55 0.68 1.64
N ALA A 121 2.73 0.51 0.59
CA ALA A 121 1.93 1.57 -0.01
C ALA A 121 2.75 2.79 -0.51
N GLU A 122 3.28 2.67 -1.73
CA GLU A 122 3.92 3.76 -2.47
C GLU A 122 2.90 4.82 -2.94
N THR A 123 3.23 6.10 -2.78
CA THR A 123 2.33 7.23 -3.13
C THR A 123 2.02 7.32 -4.63
N CYS A 124 3.00 7.07 -5.53
CA CYS A 124 2.76 7.10 -6.98
C CYS A 124 1.69 6.11 -7.43
N ASN A 125 1.64 4.93 -6.80
CA ASN A 125 0.63 3.91 -7.08
C ASN A 125 -0.78 4.46 -6.83
N VAL A 126 -0.97 5.13 -5.70
CA VAL A 126 -2.26 5.71 -5.32
C VAL A 126 -2.61 6.89 -6.22
N TYR A 127 -1.66 7.79 -6.50
CA TYR A 127 -1.85 8.89 -7.45
C TYR A 127 -2.37 8.40 -8.81
N ASN A 128 -1.73 7.37 -9.39
CA ASN A 128 -2.12 6.84 -10.70
C ASN A 128 -3.44 6.06 -10.65
N MET A 129 -3.71 5.34 -9.54
CA MET A 129 -5.01 4.69 -9.35
C MET A 129 -6.15 5.70 -9.17
N LEU A 130 -5.91 6.86 -8.56
CA LEU A 130 -6.89 7.94 -8.52
C LEU A 130 -7.13 8.54 -9.91
N LYS A 131 -6.09 8.77 -10.71
CA LYS A 131 -6.26 9.16 -12.12
C LYS A 131 -7.13 8.15 -12.88
N LEU A 132 -6.86 6.86 -12.70
CA LEU A 132 -7.59 5.79 -13.38
C LEU A 132 -9.05 5.76 -12.91
N SER A 133 -9.29 5.87 -11.60
CA SER A 133 -10.64 5.91 -11.02
C SER A 133 -11.46 7.06 -11.58
N ARG A 134 -10.89 8.27 -11.69
CA ARG A 134 -11.56 9.43 -12.29
C ARG A 134 -11.89 9.22 -13.77
N ARG A 135 -10.95 8.64 -14.53
CA ARG A 135 -11.16 8.33 -15.96
C ARG A 135 -12.24 7.27 -16.15
N LEU A 136 -12.22 6.20 -15.36
CA LEU A 136 -13.23 5.15 -15.44
C LEU A 136 -14.60 5.67 -15.02
N PHE A 137 -14.68 6.52 -13.98
CA PHE A 137 -15.91 7.21 -13.60
C PHE A 137 -16.45 8.09 -14.73
N SER A 138 -15.62 8.87 -15.42
CA SER A 138 -16.09 9.73 -16.50
C SER A 138 -16.60 8.97 -17.73
N LEU A 139 -16.10 7.73 -17.94
CA LEU A 139 -16.58 6.83 -18.99
C LEU A 139 -17.85 6.09 -18.57
N ARG A 140 -17.94 5.71 -17.30
CA ARG A 140 -19.07 4.99 -16.71
C ARG A 140 -19.22 5.39 -15.24
N PRO A 141 -20.14 6.32 -14.92
CA PRO A 141 -20.39 6.76 -13.55
C PRO A 141 -20.86 5.59 -12.68
N ASP A 142 -19.99 5.14 -11.78
CA ASP A 142 -20.23 4.07 -10.81
C ASP A 142 -19.66 4.52 -9.46
N ALA A 143 -20.45 4.37 -8.40
CA ALA A 143 -20.09 4.85 -7.07
C ALA A 143 -18.84 4.14 -6.50
N ALA A 144 -18.51 2.93 -6.96
CA ALA A 144 -17.31 2.22 -6.53
C ALA A 144 -16.02 3.01 -6.84
N TYR A 145 -15.98 3.72 -7.98
CA TYR A 145 -14.84 4.58 -8.31
C TYR A 145 -14.75 5.78 -7.35
N ALA A 146 -15.89 6.35 -6.96
CA ALA A 146 -15.95 7.44 -6.00
C ALA A 146 -15.60 6.99 -4.57
N ASP A 147 -15.99 5.78 -4.18
CA ASP A 147 -15.64 5.19 -2.88
C ASP A 147 -14.15 4.94 -2.75
N PHE A 148 -13.53 4.35 -3.78
CA PHE A 148 -12.08 4.21 -3.78
C PHE A 148 -11.38 5.58 -3.80
N HIS A 149 -11.91 6.54 -4.56
CA HIS A 149 -11.36 7.89 -4.60
C HIS A 149 -11.40 8.54 -3.21
N GLU A 150 -12.54 8.49 -2.51
CA GLU A 150 -12.68 8.97 -1.14
C GLU A 150 -11.69 8.29 -0.20
N ARG A 151 -11.64 6.95 -0.20
CA ARG A 151 -10.76 6.16 0.66
C ARG A 151 -9.29 6.53 0.45
N ALA A 152 -8.82 6.49 -0.79
CA ALA A 152 -7.43 6.75 -1.11
C ALA A 152 -7.04 8.23 -0.93
N LEU A 153 -7.95 9.17 -1.21
CA LEU A 153 -7.69 10.59 -1.00
C LEU A 153 -7.55 10.90 0.49
N PHE A 154 -8.56 10.57 1.30
CA PHE A 154 -8.60 10.95 2.72
C PHE A 154 -7.65 10.16 3.60
N ASN A 155 -7.24 8.95 3.22
CA ASN A 155 -6.38 8.13 4.06
C ASN A 155 -4.94 8.07 3.59
N HIS A 156 -4.68 8.10 2.28
CA HIS A 156 -3.33 7.94 1.74
C HIS A 156 -2.76 9.24 1.20
N ILE A 157 -3.43 9.90 0.25
CA ILE A 157 -2.89 11.12 -0.37
C ILE A 157 -2.74 12.23 0.67
N LEU A 158 -3.76 12.50 1.50
CA LEU A 158 -3.63 13.50 2.55
C LEU A 158 -2.59 13.13 3.62
N ALA A 159 -2.38 11.83 3.89
CA ALA A 159 -1.32 11.37 4.79
C ALA A 159 0.09 11.43 4.16
N SER A 160 0.18 11.59 2.83
CA SER A 160 1.45 11.58 2.10
C SER A 160 2.18 12.93 2.10
N ILE A 161 1.57 14.00 2.62
CA ILE A 161 2.20 15.31 2.76
C ILE A 161 2.27 15.74 4.23
N ASP A 162 3.41 16.26 4.66
CA ASP A 162 3.52 16.91 5.96
C ASP A 162 2.83 18.28 5.89
N PRO A 163 1.76 18.52 6.67
CA PRO A 163 1.04 19.79 6.62
C PRO A 163 1.86 20.98 7.14
N ASN A 164 2.97 20.75 7.85
CA ASN A 164 3.77 21.82 8.44
C ASN A 164 4.84 22.39 7.48
N ASP A 165 5.44 21.55 6.65
CA ASP A 165 6.54 21.96 5.75
C ASP A 165 6.45 21.37 4.33
N ALA A 166 5.29 20.80 3.97
CA ALA A 166 4.95 20.32 2.63
C ALA A 166 5.89 19.22 2.09
N ARG A 167 6.62 18.50 2.94
CA ARG A 167 7.38 17.32 2.52
C ARG A 167 6.43 16.23 2.05
N THR A 168 6.69 15.69 0.87
CA THR A 168 5.95 14.55 0.33
C THR A 168 6.59 13.24 0.80
N SER A 169 5.80 12.18 0.88
CA SER A 169 6.24 10.85 1.30
C SER A 169 6.39 9.93 0.11
N TYR A 170 7.47 9.13 0.09
CA TYR A 170 7.58 8.06 -0.90
C TYR A 170 6.61 6.93 -0.56
N MET A 171 6.79 6.35 0.63
CA MET A 171 5.93 5.34 1.20
C MET A 171 5.07 5.97 2.28
N VAL A 172 3.82 5.53 2.35
CA VAL A 172 2.91 5.80 3.47
C VAL A 172 2.58 4.45 4.12
N PRO A 173 3.51 3.89 4.94
CA PRO A 173 3.32 2.58 5.56
C PRO A 173 2.01 2.45 6.32
N VAL A 174 1.43 1.26 6.31
CA VAL A 174 0.14 0.96 6.97
C VAL A 174 0.31 0.02 8.17
N GLY A 175 1.53 -0.39 8.48
CA GLY A 175 1.80 -1.45 9.42
C GLY A 175 1.68 -1.05 10.89
N ARG A 176 2.38 -1.83 11.70
CA ARG A 176 2.42 -1.76 13.16
C ARG A 176 3.66 -0.97 13.61
N GLY A 177 3.44 0.20 14.20
CA GLY A 177 4.52 1.05 14.69
C GLY A 177 5.42 1.61 13.60
N GLU A 178 4.84 1.93 12.45
CA GLU A 178 5.51 2.52 11.30
C GLU A 178 5.56 4.05 11.40
N GLN A 179 6.16 4.70 10.39
CA GLN A 179 6.21 6.15 10.23
C GLN A 179 6.24 6.49 8.73
N GLN A 180 5.76 7.69 8.34
CA GLN A 180 5.87 8.10 6.94
C GLN A 180 7.34 8.20 6.49
N GLU A 181 7.58 7.92 5.20
CA GLU A 181 8.89 8.09 4.55
C GLU A 181 8.96 9.46 3.87
N TYR A 182 8.88 10.54 4.66
CA TYR A 182 9.02 11.91 4.15
C TYR A 182 10.36 12.12 3.46
N GLN A 183 10.31 12.69 2.26
CA GLN A 183 11.44 13.00 1.43
C GLN A 183 12.10 14.32 1.86
N ASN A 184 13.41 14.43 1.68
CA ASN A 184 14.13 15.68 1.67
C ASN A 184 13.93 16.36 0.31
N MET A 185 13.02 17.34 0.27
CA MET A 185 12.61 18.01 -0.98
C MET A 185 13.74 18.74 -1.73
N GLN A 186 14.93 18.91 -1.14
CA GLN A 186 16.09 19.52 -1.81
C GLN A 186 17.13 18.50 -2.31
N ARG A 187 17.02 17.23 -1.90
CA ARG A 187 18.03 16.19 -2.18
C ARG A 187 17.44 14.93 -2.80
N ASP A 188 16.18 14.66 -2.53
CA ASP A 188 15.50 13.49 -3.03
C ASP A 188 14.78 13.83 -4.35
N PHE A 189 15.06 13.05 -5.39
CA PHE A 189 14.49 13.20 -6.73
C PHE A 189 13.75 11.93 -7.14
N THR A 190 12.95 11.42 -6.21
CA THR A 190 12.18 10.19 -6.43
C THR A 190 10.92 10.45 -7.24
N CYS A 191 10.34 9.40 -7.82
CA CYS A 191 9.05 9.46 -8.53
C CYS A 191 7.95 10.11 -7.67
N CYS A 192 7.89 9.77 -6.38
CA CYS A 192 6.89 10.29 -5.45
C CYS A 192 7.03 11.77 -5.14
N VAL A 193 8.22 12.38 -5.31
CA VAL A 193 8.34 13.85 -5.26
C VAL A 193 7.54 14.47 -6.41
N GLY A 194 7.70 13.95 -7.63
CA GLY A 194 6.94 14.40 -8.81
C GLY A 194 5.43 14.20 -8.64
N SER A 195 4.99 12.97 -8.35
CA SER A 195 3.55 12.71 -8.18
C SER A 195 2.97 13.39 -6.94
N GLY A 196 3.76 13.58 -5.87
CA GLY A 196 3.34 14.25 -4.65
C GLY A 196 3.03 15.72 -4.92
N MET A 197 3.90 16.43 -5.65
CA MET A 197 3.64 17.80 -6.09
C MET A 197 2.32 17.92 -6.89
N GLU A 198 2.06 16.98 -7.79
CA GLU A 198 0.83 16.97 -8.56
C GLU A 198 -0.40 16.61 -7.70
N SER A 199 -0.30 15.61 -6.82
CA SER A 199 -1.43 15.06 -6.06
C SER A 199 -2.21 16.13 -5.30
N HIS A 200 -1.50 17.09 -4.69
CA HIS A 200 -2.11 18.15 -3.89
C HIS A 200 -2.65 19.31 -4.72
N ALA A 201 -2.22 19.46 -5.98
CA ALA A 201 -2.83 20.40 -6.92
C ALA A 201 -4.15 19.88 -7.50
N LEU A 202 -4.44 18.57 -7.36
CA LEU A 202 -5.55 17.89 -8.02
C LEU A 202 -6.75 17.60 -7.11
N HIS A 203 -6.80 18.13 -5.88
CA HIS A 203 -7.89 17.85 -4.92
C HIS A 203 -9.29 18.24 -5.42
N GLY A 204 -9.41 19.23 -6.30
CA GLY A 204 -10.69 19.59 -6.92
C GLY A 204 -11.21 18.58 -7.95
N LEU A 205 -10.34 17.73 -8.50
CA LEU A 205 -10.75 16.74 -9.49
C LEU A 205 -11.56 15.62 -8.84
N GLY A 206 -12.65 15.25 -9.49
CA GLY A 206 -13.50 14.15 -9.06
C GLY A 206 -14.42 14.46 -7.89
N VAL A 207 -14.49 15.72 -7.44
CA VAL A 207 -15.54 16.21 -6.53
C VAL A 207 -16.87 16.26 -7.27
N TRP A 208 -16.86 16.93 -8.43
CA TRP A 208 -18.01 17.14 -9.30
C TRP A 208 -17.74 16.58 -10.70
N TYR A 209 -18.79 16.10 -11.37
CA TYR A 209 -18.76 15.78 -12.80
C TYR A 209 -20.02 16.34 -13.47
N GLU A 210 -19.92 16.72 -14.74
CA GLU A 210 -21.09 17.06 -15.55
C GLU A 210 -21.23 16.14 -16.76
N SER A 211 -22.48 15.88 -17.12
CA SER A 211 -22.88 15.39 -18.43
C SER A 211 -24.09 16.20 -18.92
N ARG A 212 -24.62 15.83 -20.09
CA ARG A 212 -25.65 16.59 -20.82
C ARG A 212 -26.80 17.12 -19.95
N ASP A 213 -27.29 16.32 -19.02
CA ASP A 213 -28.44 16.62 -18.16
C ASP A 213 -28.22 16.34 -16.67
N THR A 214 -27.01 15.90 -16.29
CA THR A 214 -26.72 15.42 -14.93
C THR A 214 -25.45 16.07 -14.38
N ILE A 215 -25.51 16.54 -13.14
CA ILE A 215 -24.36 16.93 -12.32
C ILE A 215 -24.20 15.88 -11.21
N TRP A 216 -23.01 15.28 -11.10
CA TRP A 216 -22.70 14.31 -10.04
C TRP A 216 -21.91 14.96 -8.91
N LEU A 217 -22.31 14.70 -7.67
CA LEU A 217 -21.54 14.99 -6.46
C LEU A 217 -20.94 13.68 -5.92
N ASN A 218 -19.61 13.56 -6.01
CA ASN A 218 -18.88 12.37 -5.58
C ASN A 218 -18.22 12.54 -4.21
N LEU A 219 -17.52 13.65 -3.97
CA LEU A 219 -16.76 13.87 -2.75
C LEU A 219 -17.36 15.02 -1.94
N PHE A 220 -17.48 14.83 -0.62
CA PHE A 220 -18.05 15.84 0.28
C PHE A 220 -16.96 16.75 0.82
N VAL A 221 -16.45 17.65 -0.02
CA VAL A 221 -15.40 18.61 0.33
C VAL A 221 -15.85 20.04 0.06
N PRO A 222 -15.47 21.02 0.91
CA PRO A 222 -15.79 22.43 0.67
C PRO A 222 -15.34 22.85 -0.73
N SER A 223 -16.28 23.26 -1.58
CA SER A 223 -15.98 23.55 -2.98
C SER A 223 -17.00 24.47 -3.62
N THR A 224 -16.58 25.14 -4.68
CA THR A 224 -17.47 25.80 -5.63
C THR A 224 -17.17 25.25 -7.02
N ALA A 225 -18.22 25.04 -7.83
CA ALA A 225 -18.11 24.53 -9.18
C ALA A 225 -19.02 25.31 -10.13
N GLU A 226 -18.50 25.62 -11.32
CA GLU A 226 -19.26 26.26 -12.40
C GLU A 226 -19.44 25.26 -13.53
N PHE A 227 -20.68 25.05 -13.95
CA PHE A 227 -21.06 24.05 -14.92
C PHE A 227 -21.53 24.69 -16.22
N THR A 228 -21.28 24.03 -17.35
CA THR A 228 -21.83 24.46 -18.64
C THR A 228 -23.35 24.26 -18.68
N LEU A 229 -23.84 23.22 -17.98
CA LEU A 229 -25.26 22.92 -17.85
C LEU A 229 -26.02 24.04 -17.15
N GLY A 230 -26.75 24.84 -17.94
CA GLY A 230 -27.55 25.97 -17.44
C GLY A 230 -26.73 27.11 -16.85
N LYS A 231 -25.40 27.12 -17.02
CA LYS A 231 -24.47 28.01 -16.32
C LYS A 231 -24.64 27.94 -14.79
N ALA A 232 -24.95 26.75 -14.28
CA ALA A 232 -25.15 26.53 -12.85
C ALA A 232 -23.85 26.77 -12.09
N LYS A 233 -23.95 27.46 -10.95
CA LYS A 233 -22.89 27.52 -9.94
C LYS A 233 -23.37 26.80 -8.70
N LEU A 234 -22.63 25.78 -8.27
CA LEU A 234 -22.93 25.04 -7.05
C LEU A 234 -21.86 25.35 -6.00
N ALA A 235 -22.29 25.66 -4.78
CA ALA A 235 -21.43 25.78 -3.62
C ALA A 235 -21.74 24.64 -2.65
N LEU A 236 -20.72 23.91 -2.21
CA LEU A 236 -20.80 22.85 -1.21
C LEU A 236 -20.15 23.32 0.08
N GLU A 237 -20.96 23.42 1.12
CA GLU A 237 -20.56 23.80 2.47
C GLU A 237 -20.62 22.58 3.38
N THR A 238 -19.51 22.25 4.03
CA THR A 238 -19.41 21.11 4.95
C THR A 238 -18.17 21.24 5.83
N SER A 239 -18.18 20.59 6.99
CA SER A 239 -16.97 20.32 7.79
C SER A 239 -16.53 18.85 7.69
N PHE A 240 -17.08 18.10 6.74
CA PHE A 240 -16.64 16.73 6.45
C PHE A 240 -15.12 16.72 6.10
N PRO A 241 -14.34 15.75 6.59
CA PRO A 241 -14.78 14.52 7.23
C PRO A 241 -14.94 14.57 8.76
N ASP A 242 -14.70 15.71 9.42
CA ASP A 242 -14.99 15.87 10.86
C ASP A 242 -16.49 15.84 11.12
N GLY A 243 -17.21 16.74 10.45
CA GLY A 243 -18.67 16.76 10.45
C GLY A 243 -19.28 15.61 9.65
N ASP A 244 -20.59 15.49 9.76
CA ASP A 244 -21.43 14.49 9.09
C ASP A 244 -22.50 15.13 8.20
N SER A 245 -22.46 16.45 8.01
CA SER A 245 -23.47 17.17 7.23
C SER A 245 -22.86 18.00 6.12
N ALA A 246 -23.63 18.20 5.06
CA ALA A 246 -23.24 19.03 3.93
C ALA A 246 -24.46 19.74 3.33
N THR A 247 -24.25 20.94 2.81
CA THR A 247 -25.28 21.69 2.07
C THR A 247 -24.75 22.11 0.72
N VAL A 248 -25.49 21.78 -0.34
CA VAL A 248 -25.27 22.29 -1.69
C VAL A 248 -26.24 23.44 -1.95
N THR A 249 -25.74 24.60 -2.34
CA THR A 249 -26.54 25.76 -2.75
C THR A 249 -26.43 25.96 -4.26
N VAL A 250 -27.58 26.07 -4.94
CA VAL A 250 -27.66 26.25 -6.38
C VAL A 250 -27.82 27.73 -6.72
N THR A 251 -26.95 28.25 -7.59
CA THR A 251 -27.08 29.58 -8.21
C THR A 251 -27.22 29.44 -9.72
N LEU A 252 -28.23 30.07 -10.30
CA LEU A 252 -28.57 29.95 -11.73
C LEU A 252 -29.00 31.30 -12.29
N PRO A 253 -28.66 31.62 -13.56
CA PRO A 253 -29.15 32.83 -14.22
C PRO A 253 -30.65 32.75 -14.57
N ALA A 254 -31.18 31.55 -14.79
CA ALA A 254 -32.59 31.28 -15.03
C ALA A 254 -32.94 29.84 -14.60
N PRO A 255 -34.20 29.53 -14.25
CA PRO A 255 -34.60 28.18 -13.88
C PRO A 255 -34.25 27.15 -14.96
N LYS A 256 -33.71 26.00 -14.57
CA LYS A 256 -33.25 24.96 -15.51
C LYS A 256 -33.53 23.56 -14.96
N ALA A 257 -34.05 22.69 -15.82
CA ALA A 257 -34.19 21.27 -15.51
C ALA A 257 -32.85 20.55 -15.67
N PHE A 258 -32.43 19.84 -14.63
CA PHE A 258 -31.32 18.88 -14.64
C PHE A 258 -31.41 17.94 -13.42
N THR A 259 -30.63 16.86 -13.47
CA THR A 259 -30.48 15.91 -12.37
C THR A 259 -29.24 16.26 -11.55
N LEU A 260 -29.40 16.39 -10.23
CA LEU A 260 -28.28 16.37 -9.30
C LEU A 260 -28.18 14.96 -8.71
N ALA A 261 -27.15 14.22 -9.10
CA ALA A 261 -26.88 12.87 -8.63
C ALA A 261 -25.91 12.94 -7.44
N VAL A 262 -26.43 12.75 -6.23
CA VAL A 262 -25.64 12.84 -4.99
C VAL A 262 -25.22 11.43 -4.54
N ARG A 263 -23.92 11.19 -4.34
CA ARG A 263 -23.47 9.89 -3.84
C ARG A 263 -24.10 9.59 -2.48
N ARG A 264 -24.58 8.36 -2.31
CA ARG A 264 -24.95 7.75 -1.03
C ARG A 264 -23.90 6.71 -0.67
N PRO A 265 -22.93 7.03 0.19
CA PRO A 265 -21.85 6.11 0.53
C PRO A 265 -22.36 4.92 1.34
N PHE A 266 -21.82 3.72 1.06
CA PHE A 266 -22.18 2.49 1.78
C PHE A 266 -21.91 2.59 3.29
N TRP A 267 -20.84 3.30 3.68
CA TRP A 267 -20.44 3.46 5.08
C TRP A 267 -21.39 4.34 5.89
N ALA A 268 -22.24 5.14 5.25
CA ALA A 268 -23.19 6.04 5.92
C ALA A 268 -24.45 5.30 6.42
N GLY A 269 -24.65 4.05 5.99
CA GLY A 269 -25.75 3.22 6.46
C GLY A 269 -27.15 3.82 6.19
N ASP A 270 -28.13 3.32 6.93
CA ASP A 270 -29.51 3.79 6.84
C ASP A 270 -29.73 5.17 7.47
N GLY A 271 -28.72 5.68 8.20
CA GLY A 271 -28.74 7.03 8.76
C GLY A 271 -28.41 8.13 7.75
N PHE A 272 -28.00 7.79 6.52
CA PHE A 272 -27.89 8.78 5.44
C PHE A 272 -29.26 9.45 5.22
N THR A 273 -29.29 10.77 5.09
CA THR A 273 -30.51 11.50 4.70
C THR A 273 -30.20 12.62 3.72
N ILE A 274 -31.18 12.94 2.88
CA ILE A 274 -31.12 14.00 1.89
C ILE A 274 -32.45 14.77 1.88
N ALA A 275 -32.37 16.09 1.86
CA ALA A 275 -33.52 16.98 1.79
C ALA A 275 -33.29 18.08 0.75
N VAL A 276 -34.36 18.47 0.07
CA VAL A 276 -34.36 19.57 -0.90
C VAL A 276 -35.22 20.70 -0.35
N ASN A 277 -34.64 21.89 -0.17
CA ASN A 277 -35.32 23.02 0.46
C ASN A 277 -35.99 22.65 1.80
N GLY A 278 -35.29 21.85 2.63
CA GLY A 278 -35.80 21.36 3.91
C GLY A 278 -36.83 20.23 3.84
N THR A 279 -37.23 19.78 2.64
CA THR A 279 -38.16 18.65 2.47
C THR A 279 -37.37 17.37 2.22
N PRO A 280 -37.43 16.36 3.10
CA PRO A 280 -36.77 15.06 2.89
C PRO A 280 -37.26 14.40 1.59
N ILE A 281 -36.35 13.76 0.86
CA ILE A 281 -36.69 12.98 -0.34
C ILE A 281 -36.40 11.48 -0.11
N PRO A 282 -37.17 10.57 -0.74
CA PRO A 282 -36.88 9.14 -0.67
C PRO A 282 -35.50 8.83 -1.25
N GLN A 283 -34.76 7.95 -0.57
CA GLN A 283 -33.46 7.45 -1.02
C GLN A 283 -33.57 5.98 -1.44
N PRO A 284 -32.84 5.55 -2.49
CA PRO A 284 -32.75 4.13 -2.83
C PRO A 284 -32.15 3.35 -1.66
N LYS A 285 -32.64 2.13 -1.43
CA LYS A 285 -32.00 1.19 -0.50
C LYS A 285 -30.58 0.89 -0.99
N PHE A 286 -29.70 0.46 -0.09
CA PHE A 286 -28.41 -0.06 -0.55
C PHE A 286 -28.69 -1.30 -1.39
N GLU A 287 -28.20 -1.28 -2.63
CA GLU A 287 -28.20 -2.45 -3.48
C GLU A 287 -27.05 -3.36 -3.01
N THR A 288 -27.32 -4.65 -2.96
CA THR A 288 -26.24 -5.65 -2.84
C THR A 288 -25.73 -5.96 -4.24
N LEU A 289 -24.45 -6.33 -4.38
CA LEU A 289 -23.86 -6.65 -5.69
C LEU A 289 -24.60 -7.80 -6.42
N SER A 290 -25.43 -8.58 -5.70
CA SER A 290 -26.30 -9.61 -6.26
C SER A 290 -27.65 -9.12 -6.82
N ASP A 291 -27.97 -7.83 -6.77
CA ASP A 291 -29.24 -7.31 -7.33
C ASP A 291 -29.21 -7.23 -8.87
N PRO A 292 -30.09 -7.96 -9.59
CA PRO A 292 -30.07 -8.02 -11.06
C PRO A 292 -30.52 -6.72 -11.76
N VAL A 293 -31.00 -5.73 -10.99
CA VAL A 293 -31.42 -4.41 -11.47
C VAL A 293 -30.40 -3.32 -11.09
N ALA A 294 -29.30 -3.69 -10.43
CA ALA A 294 -28.23 -2.76 -10.10
C ALA A 294 -27.59 -2.24 -11.39
N GLY A 295 -27.84 -0.96 -11.71
CA GLY A 295 -27.22 -0.26 -12.82
C GLY A 295 -25.71 -0.21 -12.64
N GLY A 296 -24.99 -1.27 -12.99
CA GLY A 296 -23.55 -1.32 -12.73
C GLY A 296 -22.83 -2.65 -12.92
N ARG A 297 -23.42 -3.81 -12.59
CA ARG A 297 -22.65 -5.07 -12.55
C ARG A 297 -23.32 -6.28 -13.18
N ALA A 298 -23.90 -6.11 -14.37
CA ALA A 298 -23.99 -7.25 -15.29
C ALA A 298 -22.59 -7.55 -15.86
N GLY A 299 -21.78 -8.32 -15.12
CA GLY A 299 -20.44 -8.74 -15.58
C GLY A 299 -19.41 -9.12 -14.51
N GLY A 300 -19.76 -9.12 -13.23
CA GLY A 300 -18.88 -9.61 -12.17
C GLY A 300 -18.55 -11.09 -12.35
N ILE A 301 -17.33 -11.42 -12.76
CA ILE A 301 -16.85 -12.81 -12.78
C ILE A 301 -16.52 -13.21 -11.34
N GLY A 302 -17.40 -14.00 -10.74
CA GLY A 302 -17.15 -14.75 -9.50
C GLY A 302 -17.88 -14.19 -8.27
N ASN A 303 -18.57 -15.10 -7.57
CA ASN A 303 -19.27 -14.98 -6.28
C ASN A 303 -19.07 -13.62 -5.57
N GLU A 304 -19.91 -12.63 -5.93
CA GLU A 304 -19.75 -11.24 -5.49
C GLU A 304 -20.24 -11.03 -4.05
N SER A 305 -19.52 -10.16 -3.34
CA SER A 305 -19.70 -9.82 -1.92
C SER A 305 -21.14 -9.41 -1.57
N THR A 306 -21.64 -9.89 -0.43
CA THR A 306 -22.91 -9.45 0.19
C THR A 306 -22.79 -8.08 0.87
N ALA A 307 -21.65 -7.40 0.75
CA ALA A 307 -21.45 -6.08 1.34
C ALA A 307 -22.33 -5.02 0.64
N PRO A 308 -22.89 -4.06 1.40
CA PRO A 308 -23.64 -2.94 0.82
C PRO A 308 -22.78 -2.18 -0.19
N SER A 309 -23.36 -1.78 -1.33
CA SER A 309 -22.69 -0.94 -2.32
C SER A 309 -23.20 0.50 -2.29
N SER A 310 -22.30 1.46 -2.52
CA SER A 310 -22.71 2.86 -2.67
C SER A 310 -23.56 3.06 -3.92
N SER A 311 -24.40 4.09 -3.91
CA SER A 311 -25.29 4.43 -5.02
C SER A 311 -25.37 5.95 -5.21
N TYR A 312 -26.21 6.41 -6.14
CA TYR A 312 -26.53 7.83 -6.30
C TYR A 312 -28.01 8.08 -6.05
N VAL A 313 -28.31 9.11 -5.26
CA VAL A 313 -29.66 9.68 -5.17
C VAL A 313 -29.82 10.70 -6.29
N ASN A 314 -30.64 10.36 -7.28
CA ASN A 314 -30.90 11.22 -8.44
C ASN A 314 -32.03 12.20 -8.13
N VAL A 315 -31.70 13.50 -8.02
CA VAL A 315 -32.65 14.59 -7.78
C VAL A 315 -32.93 15.32 -9.08
N THR A 316 -33.96 14.89 -9.82
CA THR A 316 -34.36 15.49 -11.10
C THR A 316 -35.46 16.51 -10.88
N ARG A 317 -35.17 17.79 -11.14
CA ARG A 317 -36.15 18.88 -11.04
C ARG A 317 -35.76 20.09 -11.87
N THR A 318 -36.69 21.02 -12.00
CA THR A 318 -36.38 22.39 -12.42
C THR A 318 -35.81 23.15 -11.23
N TRP A 319 -34.50 23.36 -11.24
CA TRP A 319 -33.78 24.12 -10.23
C TRP A 319 -33.90 25.61 -10.48
N LYS A 320 -33.88 26.40 -9.41
CA LYS A 320 -33.80 27.86 -9.42
C LYS A 320 -32.72 28.33 -8.45
N SER A 321 -32.27 29.57 -8.64
CA SER A 321 -31.30 30.18 -7.73
C SER A 321 -31.84 30.20 -6.29
N GLY A 322 -31.01 29.81 -5.32
CA GLY A 322 -31.34 29.70 -3.91
C GLY A 322 -31.94 28.36 -3.50
N ASP A 323 -32.16 27.41 -4.41
CA ASP A 323 -32.48 26.04 -4.02
C ASP A 323 -31.30 25.40 -3.27
N THR A 324 -31.60 24.61 -2.23
CA THR A 324 -30.60 23.91 -1.42
C THR A 324 -30.84 22.41 -1.37
N VAL A 325 -29.75 21.66 -1.25
CA VAL A 325 -29.75 20.22 -0.95
C VAL A 325 -28.93 19.98 0.30
N SER A 326 -29.55 19.52 1.36
CA SER A 326 -28.91 19.22 2.64
C SER A 326 -28.75 17.70 2.82
N LEU A 327 -27.60 17.29 3.32
CA LEU A 327 -27.19 15.90 3.50
C LEU A 327 -26.79 15.65 4.95
N VAL A 328 -27.11 14.47 5.46
CA VAL A 328 -26.54 13.90 6.69
C VAL A 328 -25.95 12.53 6.36
N MET A 329 -24.73 12.27 6.82
CA MET A 329 -23.89 11.13 6.49
C MET A 329 -23.20 10.63 7.78
N PRO A 330 -23.93 9.93 8.66
CA PRO A 330 -23.39 9.52 9.94
C PRO A 330 -22.26 8.51 9.74
N LYS A 331 -21.21 8.64 10.55
CA LYS A 331 -20.03 7.76 10.52
C LYS A 331 -20.05 6.81 11.70
N ALA A 332 -19.80 5.52 11.47
CA ALA A 332 -19.72 4.49 12.51
C ALA A 332 -18.31 3.88 12.58
N LEU A 333 -17.91 3.46 13.79
CA LEU A 333 -16.70 2.67 14.00
C LEU A 333 -16.92 1.24 13.53
N HIS A 334 -15.95 0.67 12.82
CA HIS A 334 -15.91 -0.75 12.47
C HIS A 334 -14.46 -1.25 12.36
N LEU A 335 -14.32 -2.57 12.33
CA LEU A 335 -13.07 -3.25 12.04
C LEU A 335 -12.99 -3.57 10.54
N GLU A 336 -11.84 -3.32 9.93
CA GLU A 336 -11.51 -3.74 8.57
C GLU A 336 -10.34 -4.74 8.62
N PRO A 337 -10.64 -6.06 8.75
CA PRO A 337 -9.61 -7.09 8.77
C PRO A 337 -8.93 -7.24 7.41
N THR A 338 -7.67 -7.68 7.41
CA THR A 338 -7.04 -8.18 6.18
C THR A 338 -7.78 -9.43 5.68
N PRO A 339 -7.88 -9.64 4.36
CA PRO A 339 -8.65 -10.73 3.78
C PRO A 339 -8.13 -12.14 4.14
N ASP A 340 -6.82 -12.29 4.37
CA ASP A 340 -6.18 -13.56 4.71
C ASP A 340 -6.08 -13.86 6.21
N ASP A 341 -6.06 -12.83 7.06
CA ASP A 341 -5.99 -13.02 8.51
C ASP A 341 -6.87 -12.01 9.26
N PRO A 342 -8.02 -12.43 9.81
CA PRO A 342 -8.89 -11.52 10.55
C PRO A 342 -8.26 -11.03 11.86
N ARG A 343 -7.15 -11.62 12.32
CA ARG A 343 -6.40 -11.12 13.48
C ARG A 343 -5.63 -9.85 13.15
N VAL A 344 -5.35 -9.56 11.89
CA VAL A 344 -4.70 -8.32 11.47
C VAL A 344 -5.77 -7.37 10.97
N THR A 345 -6.06 -6.32 11.73
CA THR A 345 -7.22 -5.45 11.45
C THR A 345 -6.89 -3.97 11.61
N ALA A 346 -7.47 -3.15 10.73
CA ALA A 346 -7.56 -1.72 10.92
C ALA A 346 -8.83 -1.36 11.71
N ILE A 347 -8.84 -0.18 12.32
CA ILE A 347 -10.02 0.45 12.93
C ILE A 347 -10.40 1.63 12.04
N VAL A 348 -11.67 1.70 11.64
CA VAL A 348 -12.16 2.68 10.65
C VAL A 348 -13.40 3.40 11.19
N TRP A 349 -13.50 4.71 10.95
CA TRP A 349 -14.63 5.57 11.28
C TRP A 349 -15.25 6.17 10.01
N GLY A 350 -16.38 5.65 9.56
CA GLY A 350 -16.93 6.00 8.23
C GLY A 350 -15.92 5.64 7.13
N PRO A 351 -15.44 6.60 6.31
CA PRO A 351 -14.38 6.34 5.33
C PRO A 351 -12.96 6.55 5.86
N LEU A 352 -12.78 6.93 7.14
CA LEU A 352 -11.48 7.31 7.70
C LEU A 352 -10.84 6.14 8.46
N ALA A 353 -9.71 5.65 7.97
CA ALA A 353 -8.86 4.75 8.74
C ALA A 353 -8.23 5.51 9.91
N LEU A 354 -8.22 4.91 11.10
CA LEU A 354 -7.70 5.51 12.33
C LEU A 354 -6.32 4.94 12.65
N ALA A 355 -5.37 5.81 12.95
CA ALA A 355 -4.02 5.45 13.33
C ALA A 355 -3.82 5.63 14.84
N GLY A 356 -3.21 4.64 15.49
CA GLY A 356 -2.85 4.69 16.91
C GLY A 356 -1.48 5.32 17.11
N ASP A 357 -1.39 6.27 18.03
CA ASP A 357 -0.13 6.94 18.38
C ASP A 357 0.84 5.96 19.08
N MET A 358 2.03 5.78 18.51
CA MET A 358 3.10 4.90 19.03
C MET A 358 4.30 5.70 19.56
N GLY A 359 4.16 7.02 19.73
CA GLY A 359 5.20 7.91 20.23
C GLY A 359 6.06 8.56 19.13
N PRO A 360 7.20 9.17 19.48
CA PRO A 360 8.01 9.98 18.57
C PRO A 360 8.62 9.18 17.41
N ARG A 361 9.02 9.85 16.31
CA ARG A 361 9.73 9.22 15.18
C ARG A 361 11.11 8.73 15.60
N LEU A 362 11.63 7.75 14.86
CA LEU A 362 12.95 7.18 15.11
C LEU A 362 14.09 8.18 14.83
N ALA A 363 13.96 9.03 13.81
CA ALA A 363 14.97 10.03 13.47
C ALA A 363 15.14 11.13 14.54
N ASP A 364 14.09 11.37 15.35
CA ASP A 364 14.15 12.30 16.48
C ASP A 364 14.85 11.69 17.71
N ILE A 365 15.22 10.40 17.63
CA ILE A 365 15.89 9.64 18.68
C ILE A 365 17.38 9.45 18.33
N ASP A 366 17.73 9.07 17.10
CA ASP A 366 19.12 8.98 16.61
C ASP A 366 19.16 8.77 15.07
N GLU A 367 19.91 9.59 14.31
CA GLU A 367 20.09 9.44 12.85
C GLU A 367 21.02 8.28 12.44
N ASN A 368 21.87 7.79 13.36
CA ASN A 368 22.88 6.75 13.10
C ASN A 368 22.58 5.40 13.77
N ALA A 369 21.51 5.30 14.55
CA ALA A 369 21.25 4.09 15.31
C ALA A 369 20.72 2.96 14.40
N GLN A 370 21.66 2.14 13.91
CA GLN A 370 21.40 0.78 13.46
C GLN A 370 20.94 -0.15 14.61
N THR A 371 20.78 0.39 15.83
CA THR A 371 20.56 -0.35 17.08
C THR A 371 19.54 0.25 18.04
N THR A 372 18.70 1.24 17.64
CA THR A 372 17.65 1.74 18.55
C THR A 372 16.69 0.58 18.88
N PRO A 373 16.39 0.30 20.16
CA PRO A 373 15.36 -0.67 20.49
C PRO A 373 14.06 -0.24 19.79
N ARG A 374 13.52 -1.09 18.92
CA ARG A 374 12.17 -0.92 18.38
C ARG A 374 11.26 -0.67 19.58
N THR A 375 10.66 0.52 19.71
CA THR A 375 9.71 0.74 20.81
C THR A 375 8.63 -0.33 20.64
N PRO A 376 8.35 -1.13 21.70
CA PRO A 376 7.34 -2.16 21.69
C PRO A 376 6.06 -1.70 21.01
N VAL A 377 5.56 -2.49 20.06
CA VAL A 377 4.27 -2.22 19.44
C VAL A 377 3.23 -3.07 20.18
N PRO A 378 2.25 -2.44 20.86
CA PRO A 378 1.23 -3.19 21.58
C PRO A 378 0.38 -4.04 20.65
N MET A 379 0.00 -5.22 21.12
CA MET A 379 -1.05 -6.07 20.52
C MET A 379 -2.36 -5.84 21.27
N LEU A 380 -3.49 -5.91 20.58
CA LEU A 380 -4.82 -5.80 21.17
C LEU A 380 -5.29 -7.19 21.58
N VAL A 381 -5.57 -7.39 22.86
CA VAL A 381 -6.01 -8.67 23.44
C VAL A 381 -7.43 -8.51 23.97
N SER A 382 -8.39 -9.14 23.30
CA SER A 382 -9.82 -9.01 23.60
C SER A 382 -10.58 -10.31 23.36
N THR A 383 -11.62 -10.56 24.14
CA THR A 383 -12.59 -11.64 23.89
C THR A 383 -13.70 -11.22 22.93
N SER A 384 -13.88 -9.91 22.72
CA SER A 384 -14.86 -9.32 21.80
C SER A 384 -14.18 -8.72 20.57
N ARG A 385 -14.86 -8.80 19.42
CA ARG A 385 -14.51 -8.11 18.18
C ARG A 385 -15.40 -6.90 17.90
N THR A 386 -16.34 -6.59 18.79
CA THR A 386 -17.12 -5.37 18.70
C THR A 386 -16.22 -4.18 19.06
N VAL A 387 -15.92 -3.35 18.07
CA VAL A 387 -14.94 -2.24 18.21
C VAL A 387 -15.28 -1.27 19.35
N THR A 388 -16.57 -1.01 19.58
CA THR A 388 -17.04 -0.11 20.65
C THR A 388 -16.86 -0.66 22.06
N ASP A 389 -16.50 -1.95 22.22
CA ASP A 389 -16.21 -2.52 23.54
C ASP A 389 -14.84 -2.06 24.08
N PHE A 390 -13.95 -1.60 23.19
CA PHE A 390 -12.59 -1.21 23.54
C PHE A 390 -12.11 0.10 22.88
N VAL A 391 -12.88 0.70 21.97
CA VAL A 391 -12.63 2.02 21.38
C VAL A 391 -13.70 3.01 21.84
N GLU A 392 -13.26 4.11 22.45
CA GLU A 392 -14.13 5.17 22.97
C GLU A 392 -13.78 6.51 22.31
N PRO A 393 -14.74 7.42 22.06
CA PRO A 393 -14.46 8.79 21.63
C PRO A 393 -13.56 9.54 22.63
N ALA A 394 -12.69 10.43 22.15
CA ALA A 394 -11.70 11.12 22.97
C ALA A 394 -11.49 12.58 22.55
N GLY A 395 -12.15 13.54 23.22
CA GLY A 395 -11.92 14.96 22.97
C GLY A 395 -12.69 15.47 21.75
N SER A 396 -12.02 15.59 20.60
CA SER A 396 -12.59 16.21 19.38
C SER A 396 -13.27 15.19 18.46
N ALA A 397 -14.01 15.67 17.45
CA ALA A 397 -14.58 14.82 16.42
C ALA A 397 -13.48 14.03 15.68
N GLY A 398 -13.66 12.73 15.57
CA GLY A 398 -12.70 11.82 14.93
C GLY A 398 -11.56 11.34 15.82
N ASP A 399 -11.40 11.91 17.02
CA ASP A 399 -10.42 11.44 18.00
C ASP A 399 -11.05 10.34 18.87
N PHE A 400 -10.32 9.25 19.05
CA PHE A 400 -10.74 8.09 19.83
C PHE A 400 -9.59 7.60 20.72
N ARG A 401 -9.87 6.58 21.52
CA ARG A 401 -8.87 5.92 22.37
C ARG A 401 -9.16 4.44 22.50
N ILE A 402 -8.15 3.61 22.30
CA ILE A 402 -8.18 2.20 22.64
C ILE A 402 -7.91 2.06 24.13
N ARG A 403 -8.78 1.35 24.85
CA ARG A 403 -8.66 1.17 26.31
C ARG A 403 -8.55 -0.28 26.72
N ARG A 404 -7.72 -0.53 27.74
CA ARG A 404 -7.65 -1.77 28.55
C ARG A 404 -7.25 -3.08 27.82
N VAL A 405 -7.25 -3.10 26.49
CA VAL A 405 -6.95 -4.29 25.68
C VAL A 405 -5.51 -4.32 25.15
N ALA A 406 -4.77 -3.21 25.17
CA ALA A 406 -3.40 -3.18 24.67
C ALA A 406 -2.42 -3.91 25.63
N ARG A 407 -1.56 -4.75 25.07
CA ARG A 407 -0.54 -5.54 25.80
C ARG A 407 0.81 -5.48 25.08
N LEU A 408 1.89 -5.35 25.83
CA LEU A 408 3.25 -5.35 25.30
C LEU A 408 3.80 -6.79 25.24
N PRO A 409 4.21 -7.30 24.07
CA PRO A 409 4.64 -8.69 23.92
C PRO A 409 6.01 -9.00 24.56
N GLU A 410 6.80 -7.99 24.92
CA GLU A 410 8.11 -8.15 25.56
C GLU A 410 8.00 -8.40 27.06
N SER A 411 7.05 -7.71 27.72
CA SER A 411 6.89 -7.73 29.18
C SER A 411 5.58 -8.38 29.64
N ASN A 412 4.67 -8.66 28.70
CA ASN A 412 3.28 -9.02 28.97
C ASN A 412 2.53 -7.96 29.81
N ALA A 413 3.05 -6.74 29.90
CA ALA A 413 2.43 -5.67 30.66
C ALA A 413 1.23 -5.09 29.91
N VAL A 414 0.27 -4.56 30.68
CA VAL A 414 -0.77 -3.69 30.15
C VAL A 414 -0.11 -2.43 29.60
N ALA A 415 -0.31 -2.14 28.32
CA ALA A 415 0.16 -0.90 27.73
C ALA A 415 -0.78 0.25 28.13
N PRO A 416 -0.30 1.50 28.15
CA PRO A 416 -1.17 2.67 28.26
C PRO A 416 -2.23 2.67 27.16
N ASP A 417 -3.33 3.39 27.41
CA ASP A 417 -4.35 3.63 26.40
C ASP A 417 -3.73 4.27 25.15
N ILE A 418 -4.13 3.79 23.96
CA ILE A 418 -3.59 4.27 22.68
C ILE A 418 -4.55 5.32 22.13
N ALA A 419 -4.06 6.55 21.92
CA ALA A 419 -4.83 7.60 21.24
C ALA A 419 -4.97 7.25 19.75
N LEU A 420 -6.18 7.38 19.22
CA LEU A 420 -6.51 7.16 17.81
C LEU A 420 -6.95 8.49 17.19
N ALA A 421 -6.47 8.76 15.98
CA ALA A 421 -6.93 9.88 15.15
C ALA A 421 -7.03 9.44 13.68
N PRO A 422 -7.75 10.18 12.82
CA PRO A 422 -7.75 9.91 11.39
C PRO A 422 -6.32 9.89 10.84
N PHE A 423 -6.03 8.90 10.01
CA PHE A 423 -4.65 8.60 9.60
C PHE A 423 -3.95 9.80 8.96
N HIS A 424 -4.67 10.57 8.13
CA HIS A 424 -4.17 11.80 7.51
C HIS A 424 -3.88 12.97 8.46
N ARG A 425 -4.05 12.82 9.78
CA ARG A 425 -3.64 13.81 10.79
C ARG A 425 -2.42 13.37 11.58
N THR A 426 -1.96 12.14 11.34
CA THR A 426 -0.95 11.47 12.14
C THR A 426 0.42 11.68 11.51
N HIS A 427 1.01 12.85 11.70
CA HIS A 427 2.32 13.23 11.15
C HIS A 427 3.39 13.33 12.25
N ARG A 428 4.67 13.23 11.84
CA ARG A 428 5.85 13.41 12.71
C ARG A 428 5.85 12.53 13.97
N LYS A 429 5.29 11.33 13.88
CA LYS A 429 5.28 10.32 14.94
C LYS A 429 5.32 8.91 14.37
N ARG A 430 5.57 7.94 15.22
CA ARG A 430 5.27 6.54 14.91
C ARG A 430 3.80 6.26 15.13
N TYR A 431 3.24 5.35 14.35
CA TYR A 431 1.84 4.97 14.43
C TYR A 431 1.58 3.53 14.03
N SER A 432 0.43 2.99 14.42
CA SER A 432 -0.10 1.73 13.87
C SER A 432 -1.42 2.00 13.16
N LEU A 433 -1.54 1.63 11.89
CA LEU A 433 -2.84 1.64 11.19
C LEU A 433 -3.50 0.26 11.27
N TYR A 434 -2.70 -0.81 11.10
CA TYR A 434 -3.11 -2.18 11.42
C TYR A 434 -2.64 -2.59 12.82
N PHE A 435 -3.46 -3.41 13.48
CA PHE A 435 -3.19 -3.99 14.79
C PHE A 435 -3.37 -5.50 14.76
N ASP A 436 -2.60 -6.21 15.59
CA ASP A 436 -2.94 -7.59 15.95
C ASP A 436 -4.07 -7.55 16.98
N LEU A 437 -5.25 -8.08 16.63
CA LEU A 437 -6.40 -8.29 17.51
C LEU A 437 -6.57 -9.78 17.80
N LEU A 438 -6.11 -10.18 18.97
CA LEU A 438 -5.96 -11.56 19.40
C LEU A 438 -6.89 -11.88 20.56
N THR A 439 -7.34 -13.13 20.64
CA THR A 439 -7.90 -13.65 21.90
C THR A 439 -6.77 -13.88 22.91
N PRO A 440 -7.06 -13.99 24.22
CA PRO A 440 -6.04 -14.32 25.22
C PRO A 440 -5.22 -15.57 24.86
N ALA A 441 -5.87 -16.65 24.40
CA ALA A 441 -5.18 -17.88 23.99
C ALA A 441 -4.26 -17.68 22.77
N GLN A 442 -4.71 -16.91 21.77
CA GLN A 442 -3.88 -16.59 20.59
C GLN A 442 -2.69 -15.70 20.97
N TYR A 443 -2.88 -14.81 21.95
CA TYR A 443 -1.80 -13.98 22.45
C TYR A 443 -0.75 -14.81 23.21
N ASP A 444 -1.16 -15.76 24.05
CA ASP A 444 -0.23 -16.68 24.72
C ASP A 444 0.58 -17.52 23.72
N GLU A 445 -0.05 -18.02 22.65
CA GLU A 445 0.64 -18.71 21.56
C GLU A 445 1.66 -17.78 20.88
N LYS A 446 1.28 -16.54 20.59
CA LYS A 446 2.17 -15.53 19.99
C LYS A 446 3.37 -15.25 20.89
N LEU A 447 3.17 -15.13 22.21
CA LEU A 447 4.25 -14.94 23.18
C LEU A 447 5.22 -16.13 23.19
N ALA A 448 4.70 -17.37 23.17
CA ALA A 448 5.53 -18.57 23.11
C ALA A 448 6.40 -18.62 21.83
N LEU A 449 5.82 -18.25 20.68
CA LEU A 449 6.55 -18.16 19.41
C LEU A 449 7.65 -17.08 19.46
N LEU A 450 7.35 -15.91 20.02
CA LEU A 450 8.33 -14.83 20.19
C LEU A 450 9.46 -15.21 21.14
N ALA A 451 9.14 -15.90 22.25
CA ALA A 451 10.14 -16.40 23.18
C ALA A 451 11.05 -17.43 22.52
N ALA A 452 10.49 -18.41 21.81
CA ALA A 452 11.26 -19.42 21.09
C ALA A 452 12.19 -18.81 20.02
N ALA A 453 11.73 -17.76 19.31
CA ALA A 453 12.55 -17.02 18.35
C ALA A 453 13.71 -16.27 19.02
N ARG A 454 13.47 -15.58 20.15
CA ARG A 454 14.51 -14.91 20.95
C ARG A 454 15.55 -15.90 21.49
N ASP A 455 15.10 -17.05 21.97
CA ASP A 455 15.99 -18.11 22.46
C ASP A 455 16.86 -18.69 21.35
N ALA A 456 16.28 -18.90 20.15
CA ALA A 456 17.03 -19.33 18.97
C ALA A 456 18.09 -18.29 18.57
N GLU A 457 17.76 -17.00 18.58
CA GLU A 457 18.70 -15.92 18.32
C GLU A 457 19.85 -15.91 19.33
N SER A 458 19.54 -15.98 20.63
CA SER A 458 20.51 -15.96 21.73
C SER A 458 21.47 -17.16 21.68
N ARG A 459 20.98 -18.34 21.28
CA ARG A 459 21.84 -19.51 21.03
C ARG A 459 22.84 -19.25 19.91
N ILE A 460 22.39 -18.67 18.79
CA ILE A 460 23.28 -18.33 17.66
C ILE A 460 24.30 -17.28 18.10
N GLU A 461 23.88 -16.24 18.81
CA GLU A 461 24.77 -15.17 19.28
C GLU A 461 25.88 -15.73 20.20
N ARG A 462 25.53 -16.53 21.21
CA ARG A 462 26.53 -17.15 22.10
C ARG A 462 27.48 -18.11 21.38
N ALA A 463 27.00 -18.77 20.34
CA ALA A 463 27.82 -19.66 19.54
C ALA A 463 28.69 -18.91 18.51
N THR A 464 28.42 -17.63 18.25
CA THR A 464 29.10 -16.83 17.21
C THR A 464 30.55 -16.54 17.59
N LEU A 465 31.46 -16.82 16.66
CA LEU A 465 32.87 -16.46 16.76
C LEU A 465 33.21 -15.28 15.84
N GLY A 466 32.64 -15.26 14.64
CA GLY A 466 32.79 -14.19 13.67
C GLY A 466 31.45 -13.76 13.09
N LYS A 467 31.30 -12.46 12.83
CA LYS A 467 30.09 -11.87 12.27
C LYS A 467 30.43 -10.78 11.28
N VAL A 468 29.82 -10.84 10.10
CA VAL A 468 29.85 -9.78 9.09
C VAL A 468 28.44 -9.34 8.77
N VAL A 469 28.21 -8.02 8.77
CA VAL A 469 27.01 -7.38 8.25
C VAL A 469 27.30 -6.93 6.82
N ALA A 470 26.68 -7.60 5.86
CA ALA A 470 26.94 -7.36 4.45
C ALA A 470 26.46 -5.97 4.02
N GLY A 471 27.26 -5.26 3.23
CA GLY A 471 27.02 -3.88 2.81
C GLY A 471 27.27 -2.81 3.88
N ASN A 472 27.70 -3.17 5.10
CA ASN A 472 28.20 -2.22 6.10
C ASN A 472 29.71 -2.06 5.93
N THR A 473 30.18 -0.87 5.59
CA THR A 473 31.59 -0.60 5.23
C THR A 473 32.58 -1.04 6.30
N ASP A 474 32.32 -0.75 7.57
CA ASP A 474 33.25 -1.07 8.67
C ASP A 474 33.29 -2.58 8.92
N SER A 475 32.12 -3.23 8.92
CA SER A 475 32.01 -4.67 9.10
C SER A 475 32.66 -5.46 7.95
N GLU A 476 32.45 -5.02 6.70
CA GLU A 476 33.03 -5.65 5.52
C GLU A 476 34.55 -5.44 5.44
N LYS A 477 35.03 -4.24 5.81
CA LYS A 477 36.48 -3.96 5.86
C LYS A 477 37.18 -4.78 6.93
N ALA A 478 36.57 -4.93 8.11
CA ALA A 478 37.10 -5.77 9.20
C ALA A 478 37.23 -7.25 8.81
N ALA A 479 36.42 -7.71 7.83
CA ALA A 479 36.43 -9.07 7.33
C ALA A 479 37.01 -9.22 5.92
N ASN A 480 37.91 -8.33 5.51
CA ASN A 480 38.64 -8.43 4.24
C ASN A 480 37.73 -8.69 3.02
N TYR A 481 36.65 -7.92 2.91
CA TYR A 481 35.68 -8.03 1.82
C TYR A 481 36.34 -7.89 0.44
N ARG A 482 36.00 -8.83 -0.46
CA ARG A 482 36.46 -8.87 -1.85
C ARG A 482 35.28 -9.22 -2.75
N SER A 483 35.20 -8.65 -3.95
CA SER A 483 34.11 -8.95 -4.89
C SER A 483 34.48 -8.80 -6.37
N ASP A 484 33.62 -9.38 -7.21
CA ASP A 484 33.56 -9.16 -8.65
C ASP A 484 32.14 -8.70 -9.05
N PRO A 485 31.98 -7.49 -9.62
CA PRO A 485 33.01 -6.46 -9.85
C PRO A 485 33.52 -5.83 -8.54
N ALA A 486 34.61 -5.06 -8.63
CA ALA A 486 35.24 -4.39 -7.48
C ALA A 486 34.30 -3.42 -6.75
N ASP A 487 33.39 -2.76 -7.48
CA ASP A 487 32.35 -1.92 -6.90
C ASP A 487 30.97 -2.56 -7.11
N ARG A 488 30.52 -3.29 -6.08
CA ARG A 488 29.20 -3.91 -6.07
C ARG A 488 28.25 -3.00 -5.29
N PRO A 489 27.04 -2.70 -5.79
CA PRO A 489 26.10 -1.86 -5.06
C PRO A 489 25.65 -2.52 -3.75
N VAL A 490 25.42 -1.70 -2.72
CA VAL A 490 24.79 -2.13 -1.46
C VAL A 490 23.27 -2.12 -1.68
N GLY A 491 22.62 -3.26 -1.50
CA GLY A 491 21.16 -3.30 -1.42
C GLY A 491 20.68 -2.98 -0.01
N ARG A 492 19.39 -2.65 0.14
CA ARG A 492 18.73 -2.55 1.44
C ARG A 492 17.34 -3.18 1.40
N ASN A 493 16.98 -3.90 2.45
CA ASN A 493 15.61 -4.36 2.72
C ASN A 493 15.33 -4.12 4.19
N GLU A 494 14.17 -3.52 4.51
CA GLU A 494 13.74 -3.23 5.89
C GLU A 494 14.84 -2.57 6.75
N GLY A 495 15.55 -1.59 6.18
CA GLY A 495 16.64 -0.88 6.84
C GLY A 495 17.98 -1.62 6.93
N ARG A 496 18.03 -2.93 6.69
CA ARG A 496 19.26 -3.75 6.73
C ARG A 496 19.98 -3.72 5.39
N THR A 497 21.31 -3.55 5.43
CA THR A 497 22.17 -3.61 4.25
C THR A 497 22.40 -5.05 3.79
N GLN A 498 22.63 -5.25 2.49
CA GLN A 498 22.91 -6.55 1.90
C GLN A 498 23.82 -6.50 0.68
N ARG A 499 24.41 -7.65 0.36
CA ARG A 499 25.11 -7.94 -0.91
C ARG A 499 24.35 -9.02 -1.69
N ASN A 500 24.19 -8.82 -3.00
CA ASN A 500 23.64 -9.79 -3.95
C ASN A 500 24.31 -9.59 -5.33
N GLY A 501 24.02 -10.43 -6.34
CA GLY A 501 24.41 -10.13 -7.73
C GLY A 501 24.90 -11.31 -8.56
N LEU A 502 25.47 -11.02 -9.73
CA LEU A 502 25.75 -11.99 -10.81
C LEU A 502 27.18 -12.57 -10.85
N GLY A 503 28.10 -12.06 -10.03
CA GLY A 503 29.50 -12.54 -9.95
C GLY A 503 29.78 -13.30 -8.66
N TRP A 504 30.74 -12.82 -7.85
CA TRP A 504 31.03 -13.36 -6.53
C TRP A 504 31.39 -12.27 -5.50
N PHE A 505 31.33 -12.61 -4.23
CA PHE A 505 31.94 -11.84 -3.14
C PHE A 505 32.36 -12.76 -1.99
N SER A 506 33.29 -12.31 -1.14
CA SER A 506 33.82 -13.10 -0.03
C SER A 506 34.19 -12.28 1.20
N TYR A 507 34.26 -12.96 2.34
CA TYR A 507 34.68 -12.44 3.63
C TYR A 507 35.65 -13.41 4.31
N ASP A 508 36.59 -12.90 5.09
CA ASP A 508 37.45 -13.69 5.98
C ASP A 508 36.85 -13.68 7.38
N LEU A 509 36.54 -14.87 7.91
CA LEU A 509 35.83 -15.05 9.18
C LEU A 509 36.63 -15.96 10.12
N PRO A 510 36.69 -15.65 11.43
CA PRO A 510 37.39 -16.47 12.40
C PRO A 510 36.71 -17.83 12.58
N VAL A 511 37.52 -18.86 12.82
CA VAL A 511 37.10 -20.24 13.13
C VAL A 511 37.96 -20.81 14.26
N GLU A 512 37.46 -21.88 14.90
CA GLU A 512 38.25 -22.70 15.81
C GLU A 512 38.55 -24.04 15.14
N GLY A 513 39.84 -24.37 15.01
CA GLY A 513 40.26 -25.56 14.29
C GLY A 513 39.99 -26.90 14.99
N ASP A 514 39.73 -26.87 16.29
CA ASP A 514 39.47 -28.07 17.10
C ASP A 514 37.97 -28.22 17.47
N THR A 515 37.13 -27.28 17.03
CA THR A 515 35.69 -27.27 17.27
C THR A 515 34.96 -27.50 15.96
N GLN A 516 33.84 -28.24 15.99
CA GLN A 516 32.96 -28.35 14.84
C GLN A 516 32.27 -27.00 14.57
N MET A 517 32.47 -26.45 13.38
CA MET A 517 31.95 -25.13 13.01
C MET A 517 30.77 -25.23 12.02
N ALA A 518 29.96 -24.17 11.94
CA ALA A 518 28.96 -23.96 10.91
C ALA A 518 28.93 -22.49 10.45
N LEU A 519 28.46 -22.27 9.22
CA LEU A 519 28.04 -20.94 8.77
C LEU A 519 26.56 -20.74 9.07
N VAL A 520 26.20 -19.56 9.58
CA VAL A 520 24.81 -19.10 9.66
C VAL A 520 24.69 -17.85 8.80
N ILE A 521 23.89 -17.93 7.75
CA ILE A 521 23.71 -16.85 6.78
C ILE A 521 22.28 -16.33 6.88
N THR A 522 22.13 -15.01 7.05
CA THR A 522 20.83 -14.35 7.06
C THR A 522 20.45 -13.91 5.65
N HIS A 523 19.31 -14.38 5.19
CA HIS A 523 18.67 -14.05 3.91
C HIS A 523 17.32 -13.35 4.16
N PHE A 524 16.69 -12.89 3.09
CA PHE A 524 15.35 -12.28 3.12
C PHE A 524 14.47 -12.91 2.05
N VAL A 525 13.25 -13.28 2.42
CA VAL A 525 12.17 -13.60 1.48
C VAL A 525 11.17 -12.47 1.53
N GLU A 526 10.94 -11.85 0.37
CA GLU A 526 9.85 -10.89 0.27
C GLU A 526 8.51 -11.63 0.28
N PRO A 527 7.60 -11.35 1.24
CA PRO A 527 6.41 -12.17 1.45
C PRO A 527 5.52 -12.22 0.20
N GLY A 528 5.38 -13.36 -0.46
CA GLY A 528 4.47 -13.49 -1.60
C GLY A 528 5.00 -13.01 -2.97
N LEU A 529 6.30 -12.75 -3.11
CA LEU A 529 6.92 -12.68 -4.44
C LEU A 529 7.67 -13.98 -4.75
N PRO A 530 7.66 -14.46 -6.01
CA PRO A 530 8.54 -15.54 -6.40
C PRO A 530 10.00 -15.10 -6.21
N PRO A 531 10.85 -15.94 -5.61
CA PRO A 531 12.23 -15.58 -5.33
C PRO A 531 12.98 -15.35 -6.64
N GLN A 532 13.69 -14.21 -6.74
CA GLN A 532 14.54 -13.91 -7.88
C GLN A 532 15.89 -14.62 -7.78
N LEU A 533 15.92 -15.95 -7.78
CA LEU A 533 17.16 -16.71 -7.56
C LEU A 533 17.43 -17.74 -8.65
N GLY A 534 18.65 -17.73 -9.16
CA GLY A 534 19.28 -18.88 -9.79
C GLY A 534 20.41 -19.41 -8.91
N PRO A 535 20.96 -20.61 -9.19
CA PRO A 535 21.88 -21.29 -8.27
C PRO A 535 23.17 -20.50 -8.02
N PHE A 536 23.66 -20.53 -6.78
CA PHE A 536 24.98 -20.06 -6.40
C PHE A 536 25.55 -20.98 -5.32
N ASP A 537 26.88 -21.08 -5.29
CA ASP A 537 27.62 -21.86 -4.30
C ASP A 537 28.05 -21.00 -3.11
N ILE A 538 28.10 -21.65 -1.95
CA ILE A 538 28.72 -21.13 -0.74
C ILE A 538 29.98 -21.96 -0.50
N LEU A 539 31.14 -21.30 -0.59
CA LEU A 539 32.45 -21.92 -0.51
C LEU A 539 33.16 -21.50 0.77
N VAL A 540 33.85 -22.43 1.42
CA VAL A 540 34.82 -22.17 2.49
C VAL A 540 36.19 -22.60 1.98
N ASP A 541 37.12 -21.64 1.85
CA ASP A 541 38.45 -21.84 1.24
C ASP A 541 38.38 -22.57 -0.11
N GLY A 542 37.40 -22.20 -0.94
CA GLY A 542 37.20 -22.76 -2.28
C GLY A 542 36.45 -24.10 -2.31
N THR A 543 36.14 -24.72 -1.16
CA THR A 543 35.37 -25.96 -1.08
C THR A 543 33.91 -25.67 -0.79
N SER A 544 32.99 -26.25 -1.58
CA SER A 544 31.54 -26.04 -1.36
C SER A 544 31.08 -26.68 -0.05
N VAL A 545 30.34 -25.90 0.75
CA VAL A 545 29.71 -26.37 2.00
C VAL A 545 28.20 -26.61 1.84
N GLY A 546 27.72 -26.55 0.61
CA GLY A 546 26.33 -26.83 0.23
C GLY A 546 25.75 -25.76 -0.68
N PRO A 547 24.80 -26.12 -1.56
CA PRO A 547 24.09 -25.14 -2.38
C PRO A 547 23.15 -24.32 -1.51
N HIS A 548 22.90 -23.07 -1.90
CA HIS A 548 21.85 -22.28 -1.26
C HIS A 548 20.48 -22.94 -1.47
N ALA A 549 19.85 -23.34 -0.37
CA ALA A 549 18.47 -23.83 -0.34
C ALA A 549 17.56 -22.74 0.23
N PRO A 550 16.71 -22.09 -0.59
CA PRO A 550 15.84 -21.05 -0.08
C PRO A 550 14.76 -21.62 0.83
N ASN A 551 14.44 -20.92 1.93
CA ASN A 551 13.29 -21.26 2.74
C ASN A 551 12.04 -20.52 2.25
N TYR A 552 11.30 -21.11 1.31
CA TYR A 552 10.09 -20.51 0.74
C TYR A 552 8.92 -20.39 1.72
N SER A 553 8.97 -21.07 2.86
CA SER A 553 7.97 -20.93 3.92
C SER A 553 8.24 -19.75 4.86
N ALA A 554 9.41 -19.12 4.76
CA ALA A 554 9.76 -17.94 5.55
C ALA A 554 9.07 -16.67 5.03
N SER A 555 8.83 -15.74 5.94
CA SER A 555 8.37 -14.38 5.65
C SER A 555 9.36 -13.40 6.27
N GLY A 556 9.97 -12.54 5.44
CA GLY A 556 11.02 -11.61 5.89
C GLY A 556 12.37 -12.29 6.09
N PHE A 557 13.10 -11.89 7.13
CA PHE A 557 14.44 -12.42 7.42
C PHE A 557 14.40 -13.84 7.94
N TYR A 558 15.28 -14.69 7.38
CA TYR A 558 15.48 -16.05 7.87
C TYR A 558 16.95 -16.43 7.85
N LYS A 559 17.30 -17.45 8.61
CA LYS A 559 18.67 -17.95 8.73
C LYS A 559 18.80 -19.34 8.12
N ALA A 560 19.81 -19.52 7.29
CA ALA A 560 20.21 -20.80 6.74
C ALA A 560 21.55 -21.21 7.36
N THR A 561 21.63 -22.48 7.81
CA THR A 561 22.81 -23.02 8.49
C THR A 561 23.50 -24.06 7.61
N TYR A 562 24.81 -23.90 7.41
CA TYR A 562 25.64 -24.77 6.59
C TYR A 562 26.78 -25.34 7.44
N PRO A 563 26.83 -26.65 7.71
CA PRO A 563 27.95 -27.26 8.43
C PRO A 563 29.26 -27.04 7.67
N ILE A 564 30.33 -26.64 8.37
CA ILE A 564 31.67 -26.57 7.78
C ILE A 564 32.36 -27.91 8.08
N PRO A 565 32.78 -28.70 7.07
CA PRO A 565 33.54 -29.92 7.31
C PRO A 565 34.79 -29.63 8.15
N GLN A 566 35.06 -30.45 9.19
CA GLN A 566 36.17 -30.23 10.12
C GLN A 566 37.54 -30.04 9.43
N GLN A 567 37.75 -30.75 8.32
CA GLN A 567 38.98 -30.68 7.53
C GLN A 567 39.26 -29.27 6.99
N LEU A 568 38.23 -28.43 6.81
CA LEU A 568 38.38 -27.05 6.32
C LEU A 568 38.81 -26.09 7.43
N THR A 569 38.55 -26.39 8.69
CA THR A 569 38.89 -25.54 9.85
C THR A 569 40.11 -26.04 10.63
N GLN A 570 40.46 -27.32 10.52
CA GLN A 570 41.54 -27.94 11.30
C GLN A 570 42.86 -27.16 11.20
N GLY A 571 43.40 -26.75 12.36
CA GLY A 571 44.63 -25.96 12.46
C GLY A 571 44.53 -24.52 11.98
N LYS A 572 43.34 -24.01 11.66
CA LYS A 572 43.11 -22.62 11.20
C LYS A 572 42.41 -21.78 12.27
N GLY A 573 42.73 -20.49 12.26
CA GLY A 573 42.02 -19.47 13.04
C GLY A 573 41.08 -18.61 12.20
N VAL A 574 41.18 -18.67 10.86
CA VAL A 574 40.39 -17.88 9.89
C VAL A 574 40.16 -18.72 8.64
N VAL A 575 39.00 -18.55 8.00
CA VAL A 575 38.68 -19.09 6.67
C VAL A 575 38.06 -18.01 5.79
N THR A 576 38.20 -18.14 4.47
CA THR A 576 37.50 -17.30 3.49
C THR A 576 36.16 -17.94 3.11
N VAL A 577 35.05 -17.24 3.40
CA VAL A 577 33.69 -17.60 2.98
C VAL A 577 33.36 -16.84 1.70
N ARG A 578 33.05 -17.53 0.60
CA ARG A 578 32.75 -16.96 -0.72
C ARG A 578 31.38 -17.38 -1.23
N PHE A 579 30.63 -16.42 -1.76
CA PHE A 579 29.39 -16.61 -2.49
C PHE A 579 29.68 -16.46 -3.98
N GLN A 580 29.32 -17.45 -4.80
CA GLN A 580 29.68 -17.46 -6.22
C GLN A 580 28.54 -17.97 -7.10
N VAL A 581 28.15 -17.20 -8.12
CA VAL A 581 27.14 -17.61 -9.09
C VAL A 581 27.56 -18.87 -9.85
N VAL A 582 26.58 -19.75 -10.11
CA VAL A 582 26.71 -20.91 -10.98
C VAL A 582 25.86 -20.71 -12.24
N GLY A 583 26.46 -20.85 -13.42
CA GLY A 583 25.77 -20.69 -14.71
C GLY A 583 25.16 -19.29 -14.88
N SER A 584 23.89 -19.21 -15.27
CA SER A 584 23.13 -17.96 -15.36
C SER A 584 22.44 -17.57 -14.04
N GLY A 585 22.97 -18.05 -12.90
CA GLY A 585 22.39 -17.85 -11.58
C GLY A 585 22.58 -16.43 -11.02
N ARG A 586 22.13 -16.22 -9.78
CA ARG A 586 22.29 -14.96 -9.05
C ARG A 586 22.40 -15.23 -7.56
N ILE A 587 23.36 -14.60 -6.90
CA ILE A 587 23.48 -14.67 -5.44
C ILE A 587 22.30 -13.96 -4.80
N ALA A 588 21.60 -14.65 -3.90
CA ALA A 588 20.53 -14.08 -3.10
C ALA A 588 21.02 -12.93 -2.24
N PRO A 589 20.13 -12.00 -1.83
CA PRO A 589 20.43 -11.07 -0.75
C PRO A 589 21.01 -11.77 0.48
N VAL A 590 22.26 -11.47 0.80
CA VAL A 590 22.96 -11.86 2.01
C VAL A 590 23.07 -10.63 2.89
N PHE A 591 22.52 -10.69 4.10
CA PHE A 591 22.50 -9.58 5.07
C PHE A 591 23.54 -9.75 6.17
N GLU A 592 23.77 -10.99 6.57
CA GLU A 592 24.67 -11.30 7.67
C GLU A 592 25.29 -12.68 7.44
N VAL A 593 26.58 -12.81 7.74
CA VAL A 593 27.31 -14.08 7.69
C VAL A 593 28.00 -14.30 9.03
N ARG A 594 27.76 -15.45 9.65
CA ARG A 594 28.38 -15.82 10.92
C ARG A 594 29.10 -17.15 10.82
N THR A 595 30.25 -17.26 11.48
CA THR A 595 30.83 -18.54 11.88
C THR A 595 30.40 -18.83 13.32
N VAL A 596 29.81 -20.00 13.55
CA VAL A 596 29.30 -20.42 14.87
C VAL A 596 29.87 -21.78 15.27
N ARG A 597 30.09 -21.98 16.57
CA ARG A 597 30.34 -23.30 17.16
C ARG A 597 29.07 -24.14 17.08
N ARG A 598 29.20 -25.40 16.68
CA ARG A 598 28.06 -26.31 16.50
C ARG A 598 27.80 -27.19 17.71
#